data_AF-A0A925ZRM1-F1
#
_entry.id   AF-A0A925ZRM1-F1
#
_cell.length_a   1.000
_cell.length_b   1.000
_cell.length_c   1.000
_cell.angle_alpha   90.00
_cell.angle_beta   90.00
_cell.angle_gamma   90.00
#
_symmetry.space_group_name_H-M   'P 1'
#
loop_
_entity.id
_entity.type
_entity.pdbx_description
1 polymer ?
#
loop_
_entity_poly.entity_id
_entity_poly.type
_entity_poly.pdbx_seq_one_letter_code
_entity_poly.pdbx_strand_id
1 'polypeptide(L)'
;MPRAEKDPAKKRWQQRELENDIELSTGEELLFYTGRHWIVLLRLLLFPTLVALLAGAVAGFRARGGVFLLPNASGIGQIDLFNGIIGGLLLLLLLFLLTRRGKKRLGGGRTLLLGLALLALGALFFFRYQGGRVFAMNTYDAAPFDGFNIVLFVIAIAGVLWGIYNFLDWLADQLVLTTLRVIDDDEVPFVRHYQDQITLDDVQNVKAETKTYLQQWLKYGTVTIQSANAGGSIIFDFASRPMELQDAINKRLKEWRSQRSAEQFRQMIKTRVYGGAADKALPATHYRVTRPPFVLNWLLDNNPLYAPDGTVTWRPHWLFIVTALVRPVGALLLLLFATLVGAQAGWLNSGWLALLLFGAIVGFVAWAAWEIEDHKNDLYILTLTNVIDIDKRPFGPEDRRTAGLGAIQNVTFRTTFLSQLLGYGDVYLETAGSGGKFTFHRVPRAPEVVATVNEYLAAFKKGEKERNLNDTISLIKTYHQLMEPDSGNT
;
A
#
# COMPACT_ATOMS: atom_id res chain seq x y z
N MET A 1 26.56 6.77 35.15
CA MET A 1 25.78 5.58 34.76
C MET A 1 25.53 5.64 33.26
N PRO A 2 26.20 4.80 32.44
CA PRO A 2 25.97 4.79 31.01
C PRO A 2 24.64 4.09 30.70
N ARG A 3 23.84 4.74 29.86
CA ARG A 3 22.52 4.29 29.39
C ARG A 3 22.71 3.02 28.56
N ALA A 4 21.97 1.98 28.91
CA ALA A 4 21.93 0.69 28.22
C ALA A 4 21.91 0.85 26.69
N GLU A 5 23.00 0.41 26.07
CA GLU A 5 23.14 0.21 24.64
C GLU A 5 22.10 -0.83 24.21
N LYS A 6 21.16 -0.42 23.34
CA LYS A 6 20.10 -1.30 22.85
C LYS A 6 20.73 -2.43 22.06
N ASP A 7 20.46 -3.65 22.52
CA ASP A 7 20.90 -4.93 21.98
C ASP A 7 20.98 -4.98 20.43
N PRO A 8 22.19 -5.12 19.85
CA PRO A 8 22.40 -5.16 18.40
C PRO A 8 21.77 -6.40 17.74
N ALA A 9 21.49 -7.47 18.49
CA ALA A 9 20.84 -8.66 17.94
C ALA A 9 19.37 -8.38 17.59
N LYS A 10 18.64 -7.64 18.43
CA LYS A 10 17.24 -7.28 18.20
C LYS A 10 17.07 -6.36 16.98
N LYS A 11 18.06 -5.48 16.75
CA LYS A 11 18.13 -4.61 15.57
C LYS A 11 18.33 -5.42 14.28
N ARG A 12 19.16 -6.48 14.33
CA ARG A 12 19.41 -7.40 13.19
C ARG A 12 18.20 -8.28 12.85
N TRP A 13 17.45 -8.76 13.84
CA TRP A 13 16.21 -9.53 13.58
C TRP A 13 15.13 -8.64 12.94
N GLN A 14 14.92 -7.42 13.45
CA GLN A 14 13.97 -6.48 12.84
C GLN A 14 14.40 -6.03 11.44
N GLN A 15 15.70 -5.80 11.20
CA GLN A 15 16.22 -5.51 9.86
C GLN A 15 16.01 -6.67 8.87
N ARG A 16 16.18 -7.93 9.30
CA ARG A 16 15.99 -9.10 8.43
C ARG A 16 14.53 -9.38 8.06
N GLU A 17 13.59 -9.16 8.97
CA GLU A 17 12.16 -9.29 8.64
C GLU A 17 11.74 -8.21 7.64
N LEU A 18 12.25 -6.98 7.81
CA LEU A 18 12.01 -5.84 6.91
C LEU A 18 12.69 -5.98 5.53
N GLU A 19 13.87 -6.62 5.47
CA GLU A 19 14.54 -6.98 4.21
C GLU A 19 13.76 -8.01 3.39
N ASN A 20 12.89 -8.81 4.01
CA ASN A 20 12.10 -9.81 3.29
C ASN A 20 10.85 -9.23 2.62
N ASP A 21 10.28 -8.14 3.16
CA ASP A 21 9.05 -7.53 2.65
C ASP A 21 9.34 -6.39 1.64
N ILE A 22 10.51 -5.74 1.73
CA ILE A 22 10.93 -4.68 0.80
C ILE A 22 12.10 -5.18 -0.04
N GLU A 23 11.89 -5.26 -1.35
CA GLU A 23 12.94 -5.69 -2.29
C GLU A 23 13.98 -4.59 -2.51
N LEU A 24 15.12 -4.76 -1.85
CA LEU A 24 16.30 -3.91 -1.97
C LEU A 24 17.09 -4.29 -3.24
N SER A 25 17.57 -3.26 -3.95
CA SER A 25 18.45 -3.43 -5.11
C SER A 25 19.86 -3.86 -4.71
N THR A 26 20.64 -4.35 -5.67
CA THR A 26 21.98 -4.92 -5.44
C THR A 26 22.93 -3.87 -4.83
N GLY A 27 23.31 -4.05 -3.56
CA GLY A 27 24.14 -3.09 -2.80
C GLY A 27 23.38 -1.95 -2.13
N GLU A 28 22.05 -1.98 -2.11
CA GLU A 28 21.19 -1.07 -1.36
C GLU A 28 21.08 -1.54 0.10
N GLU A 29 21.33 -0.64 1.06
CA GLU A 29 21.25 -0.94 2.49
C GLU A 29 20.13 -0.12 3.15
N LEU A 30 19.45 -0.72 4.12
CA LEU A 30 18.45 -0.05 4.94
C LEU A 30 19.12 0.79 6.04
N LEU A 31 18.96 2.12 5.96
CA LEU A 31 19.60 3.06 6.87
C LEU A 31 18.72 3.39 8.07
N PHE A 32 17.45 3.68 7.81
CA PHE A 32 16.50 4.11 8.83
C PHE A 32 15.09 3.67 8.46
N TYR A 33 14.28 3.33 9.45
CA TYR A 33 12.87 3.01 9.28
C TYR A 33 12.05 3.69 10.37
N THR A 34 10.84 4.12 10.03
CA THR A 34 9.85 4.57 11.02
C THR A 34 8.46 4.06 10.65
N GLY A 35 7.76 3.49 11.64
CA GLY A 35 6.32 3.23 11.54
C GLY A 35 5.48 4.38 12.09
N ARG A 36 4.16 4.23 12.00
CA ARG A 36 3.20 5.14 12.64
C ARG A 36 3.33 5.09 14.16
N HIS A 37 3.16 6.22 14.83
CA HIS A 37 3.29 6.32 16.28
C HIS A 37 2.14 5.59 17.01
N TRP A 38 2.43 4.99 18.16
CA TRP A 38 1.47 4.20 18.97
C TRP A 38 0.21 4.99 19.38
N ILE A 39 0.24 6.33 19.34
CA ILE A 39 -0.94 7.16 19.60
C ILE A 39 -2.05 6.94 18.56
N VAL A 40 -1.67 6.61 17.32
CA VAL A 40 -2.59 6.22 16.26
C VAL A 40 -3.27 4.92 16.64
N LEU A 41 -2.49 3.93 17.07
CA LEU A 41 -3.02 2.66 17.56
C LEU A 41 -3.98 2.87 18.75
N LEU A 42 -3.62 3.69 19.74
CA LEU A 42 -4.49 3.98 20.88
C LEU A 42 -5.83 4.58 20.40
N ARG A 43 -5.79 5.53 19.47
CA ARG A 43 -7.00 6.14 18.90
C ARG A 43 -7.85 5.13 18.12
N LEU A 44 -7.20 4.28 17.32
CA LEU A 44 -7.86 3.25 16.51
C LEU A 44 -8.44 2.12 17.35
N LEU A 45 -7.80 1.79 18.48
CA LEU A 45 -8.26 0.75 19.40
C LEU A 45 -9.32 1.23 20.38
N LEU A 46 -9.40 2.53 20.68
CA LEU A 46 -10.32 3.06 21.71
C LEU A 46 -11.78 2.69 21.44
N PHE A 47 -12.25 2.86 20.21
CA PHE A 47 -13.63 2.53 19.86
C PHE A 47 -13.93 1.02 19.88
N PRO A 48 -13.19 0.15 19.16
CA PRO A 48 -13.46 -1.29 19.18
C PRO A 48 -13.29 -1.91 20.57
N THR A 49 -12.30 -1.47 21.36
CA THR A 49 -12.13 -1.95 22.74
C THR A 49 -13.27 -1.50 23.64
N LEU A 50 -13.76 -0.27 23.51
CA LEU A 50 -14.91 0.22 24.28
C LEU A 50 -16.18 -0.54 23.91
N VAL A 51 -16.43 -0.80 22.62
CA VAL A 51 -17.56 -1.63 22.17
C VAL A 51 -17.46 -3.04 22.72
N ALA A 52 -16.28 -3.67 22.64
CA ALA A 52 -16.06 -5.03 23.14
C ALA A 52 -16.22 -5.11 24.66
N LEU A 53 -15.66 -4.15 25.40
CA LEU A 53 -15.76 -4.08 26.86
C LEU A 53 -17.19 -3.81 27.31
N LEU A 54 -17.91 -2.88 26.67
CA LEU A 54 -19.31 -2.61 27.04
C LEU A 54 -20.21 -3.80 26.73
N ALA A 55 -20.12 -4.38 25.53
CA ALA A 55 -20.92 -5.54 25.16
C ALA A 55 -20.59 -6.74 26.06
N GLY A 56 -19.31 -7.01 26.32
CA GLY A 56 -18.86 -8.07 27.22
C GLY A 56 -19.26 -7.83 28.68
N ALA A 57 -19.22 -6.60 29.18
CA ALA A 57 -19.64 -6.25 30.54
C ALA A 57 -21.16 -6.41 30.72
N VAL A 58 -21.95 -5.91 29.76
CA VAL A 58 -23.41 -6.09 29.74
C VAL A 58 -23.75 -7.58 29.68
N ALA A 59 -23.05 -8.34 28.84
CA ALA A 59 -23.29 -9.77 28.70
C ALA A 59 -22.93 -10.54 29.99
N GLY A 60 -21.78 -10.23 30.58
CA GLY A 60 -21.33 -10.82 31.83
C GLY A 60 -22.20 -10.43 33.04
N PHE A 61 -22.81 -9.24 33.02
CA PHE A 61 -23.78 -8.82 34.03
C PHE A 61 -25.07 -9.64 33.91
N ARG A 62 -25.64 -9.75 32.70
CA ARG A 62 -26.84 -10.55 32.45
C ARG A 62 -26.65 -12.04 32.73
N ALA A 63 -25.48 -12.59 32.36
CA ALA A 63 -25.16 -13.99 32.60
C ALA A 63 -25.17 -14.37 34.09
N ARG A 64 -24.93 -13.41 35.00
CA ARG A 64 -24.98 -13.61 36.46
C ARG A 64 -26.35 -13.30 37.07
N GLY A 65 -27.39 -13.09 36.25
CA GLY A 65 -28.73 -12.71 36.71
C GLY A 65 -28.93 -11.19 36.83
N GLY A 66 -28.14 -10.39 36.14
CA GLY A 66 -28.30 -8.95 36.10
C GLY A 66 -29.50 -8.52 35.25
N VAL A 67 -30.45 -7.83 35.86
CA VAL A 67 -31.63 -7.25 35.20
C VAL A 67 -31.46 -5.73 35.08
N PHE A 68 -31.78 -5.21 33.90
CA PHE A 68 -31.77 -3.78 33.62
C PHE A 68 -33.16 -3.19 33.88
N LEU A 69 -33.19 -2.00 34.48
CA LEU A 69 -34.42 -1.21 34.68
C LEU A 69 -35.52 -2.01 35.40
N LEU A 70 -35.27 -2.41 36.64
CA LEU A 70 -36.27 -3.07 37.49
C LEU A 70 -37.20 -2.00 38.11
N PRO A 71 -38.49 -1.93 37.72
CA PRO A 71 -39.43 -0.98 38.30
C PRO A 71 -39.83 -1.40 39.72
N ASN A 72 -40.26 -0.43 40.55
CA ASN A 72 -40.79 -0.66 41.90
C ASN A 72 -39.86 -1.42 42.86
N ALA A 73 -38.54 -1.27 42.69
CA ALA A 73 -37.53 -1.98 43.47
C ALA A 73 -37.13 -1.23 44.76
N SER A 74 -37.50 0.04 44.90
CA SER A 74 -37.28 0.87 46.09
C SER A 74 -38.45 1.84 46.31
N GLY A 75 -38.54 2.41 47.52
CA GLY A 75 -39.56 3.43 47.82
C GLY A 75 -39.44 4.66 46.92
N ILE A 76 -40.59 5.22 46.53
CA ILE A 76 -40.68 6.45 45.73
C ILE A 76 -39.99 7.59 46.50
N GLY A 77 -39.13 8.36 45.83
CA GLY A 77 -38.48 9.55 46.40
C GLY A 77 -37.20 9.30 47.21
N GLN A 78 -36.65 8.08 47.26
CA GLN A 78 -35.33 7.83 47.89
C GLN A 78 -34.19 8.34 46.99
N ILE A 79 -33.42 9.32 47.49
CA ILE A 79 -32.27 9.90 46.79
C ILE A 79 -30.97 9.27 47.32
N ASP A 80 -30.46 8.26 46.61
CA ASP A 80 -29.15 7.69 46.89
C ASP A 80 -28.01 8.45 46.19
N LEU A 81 -26.77 8.10 46.53
CA LEU A 81 -25.55 8.64 45.92
C LEU A 81 -25.55 8.52 44.37
N PHE A 82 -26.17 7.46 43.84
CA PHE A 82 -26.32 7.25 42.40
C PHE A 82 -27.30 8.25 41.72
N ASN A 83 -28.36 8.66 42.42
CA ASN A 83 -29.25 9.75 41.97
C ASN A 83 -28.50 11.09 41.94
N GLY A 84 -27.66 11.32 42.95
CA GLY A 84 -26.76 12.48 43.01
C GLY A 84 -25.78 12.55 41.83
N ILE A 85 -25.19 11.40 41.43
CA ILE A 85 -24.28 11.33 40.28
C ILE A 85 -25.02 11.64 38.97
N ILE A 86 -26.19 11.03 38.74
CA ILE A 86 -26.98 11.26 37.52
C ILE A 86 -27.43 12.72 37.46
N GLY A 87 -27.97 13.26 38.57
CA GLY A 87 -28.38 14.66 38.67
C GLY A 87 -27.21 15.63 38.45
N GLY A 88 -26.03 15.32 39.00
CA GLY A 88 -24.80 16.11 38.79
C GLY A 88 -24.31 16.10 37.35
N LEU A 89 -24.35 14.94 36.67
CA LEU A 89 -24.05 14.82 35.24
C LEU A 89 -25.04 15.61 34.37
N LEU A 90 -26.33 15.55 34.71
CA LEU A 90 -27.39 16.27 34.01
C LEU A 90 -27.18 17.79 34.16
N LEU A 91 -26.86 18.24 35.37
CA LEU A 91 -26.56 19.65 35.67
C LEU A 91 -25.28 20.12 34.97
N LEU A 92 -24.22 19.31 34.94
CA LEU A 92 -22.98 19.59 34.20
C LEU A 92 -23.23 19.69 32.68
N LEU A 93 -24.01 18.76 32.11
CA LEU A 93 -24.32 18.75 30.68
C LEU A 93 -25.21 19.94 30.30
N LEU A 94 -26.16 20.30 31.16
CA LEU A 94 -27.02 21.47 31.00
C LEU A 94 -26.22 22.78 31.12
N LEU A 95 -25.33 22.89 32.10
CA LEU A 95 -24.39 24.02 32.22
C LEU A 95 -23.44 24.11 31.03
N PHE A 96 -22.94 22.98 30.51
CA PHE A 96 -22.08 22.94 29.33
C PHE A 96 -22.81 23.46 28.08
N LEU A 97 -24.09 23.12 27.92
CA LEU A 97 -24.93 23.62 26.83
C LEU A 97 -25.26 25.11 26.98
N LEU A 98 -25.51 25.59 28.20
CA LEU A 98 -25.80 27.00 28.49
C LEU A 98 -24.57 27.90 28.33
N THR A 99 -23.42 27.50 28.85
CA THR A 99 -22.15 28.29 28.78
C THR A 99 -21.60 28.41 27.36
N ARG A 100 -22.01 27.54 26.43
CA ARG A 100 -21.60 27.60 25.02
C ARG A 100 -22.47 28.44 24.10
N ARG A 101 -23.56 29.06 24.59
CA ARG A 101 -24.40 29.94 23.75
C ARG A 101 -23.66 31.14 23.11
N GLY A 102 -22.44 31.47 23.55
CA GLY A 102 -21.67 32.61 23.05
C GLY A 102 -20.45 32.35 22.15
N LYS A 103 -19.97 31.12 21.94
CA LYS A 103 -18.75 30.85 21.12
C LYS A 103 -18.95 29.64 20.20
N LYS A 104 -18.96 29.90 18.88
CA LYS A 104 -19.03 28.96 17.73
C LYS A 104 -20.06 27.82 17.87
N ARG A 105 -21.18 27.90 17.12
CA ARG A 105 -22.21 26.85 17.06
C ARG A 105 -21.57 25.47 16.82
N LEU A 106 -21.87 24.48 17.67
CA LEU A 106 -21.54 23.08 17.39
C LEU A 106 -22.24 22.64 16.09
N GLY A 107 -21.61 21.78 15.30
CA GLY A 107 -22.27 21.17 14.14
C GLY A 107 -23.55 20.44 14.55
N GLY A 108 -24.59 20.51 13.70
CA GLY A 108 -25.96 20.07 14.04
C GLY A 108 -26.06 18.64 14.57
N GLY A 109 -25.22 17.72 14.09
CA GLY A 109 -25.17 16.35 14.61
C GLY A 109 -24.74 16.26 16.08
N ARG A 110 -23.76 17.07 16.51
CA ARG A 110 -23.27 17.07 17.89
C ARG A 110 -24.29 17.68 18.86
N THR A 111 -25.05 18.69 18.43
CA THR A 111 -26.13 19.27 19.25
C THR A 111 -27.29 18.32 19.44
N LEU A 112 -27.64 17.54 18.40
CA LEU A 112 -28.66 16.50 18.49
C LEU A 112 -28.24 15.38 19.45
N LEU A 113 -27.00 14.90 19.36
CA LEU A 113 -26.46 13.88 20.27
C LEU A 113 -26.46 14.35 21.73
N LEU A 114 -26.06 15.60 21.99
CA LEU A 114 -26.10 16.17 23.34
C LEU A 114 -27.54 16.37 23.85
N GLY A 115 -28.47 16.74 22.99
CA GLY A 115 -29.89 16.84 23.33
C GLY A 115 -30.51 15.48 23.66
N LEU A 116 -30.20 14.46 22.87
CA LEU A 116 -30.61 13.07 23.15
C LEU A 116 -30.00 12.55 24.45
N ALA A 117 -28.72 12.85 24.72
CA ALA A 117 -28.08 12.49 25.98
C ALA A 117 -28.74 13.17 27.19
N LEU A 118 -29.14 14.45 27.06
CA LEU A 118 -29.87 15.17 28.11
C LEU A 118 -31.24 14.53 28.38
N LEU A 119 -31.99 14.21 27.32
CA LEU A 119 -33.28 13.52 27.44
C LEU A 119 -33.13 12.13 28.08
N ALA A 120 -32.12 11.35 27.67
CA ALA A 120 -31.85 10.04 28.23
C ALA A 120 -31.48 10.10 29.71
N LEU A 121 -30.61 11.03 30.10
CA LEU A 121 -30.24 11.24 31.51
C LEU A 121 -31.43 11.72 32.35
N GLY A 122 -32.28 12.60 31.81
CA GLY A 122 -33.51 13.05 32.46
C GLY A 122 -34.53 11.94 32.66
N ALA A 123 -34.74 11.11 31.63
CA ALA A 123 -35.61 9.95 31.72
C ALA A 123 -35.09 8.93 32.74
N LEU A 124 -33.77 8.67 32.78
CA LEU A 124 -33.15 7.79 33.77
C LEU A 124 -33.28 8.32 35.20
N PHE A 125 -33.08 9.63 35.39
CA PHE A 125 -33.29 10.27 36.69
C PHE A 125 -34.74 10.15 37.16
N PHE A 126 -35.69 10.41 36.26
CA PHE A 126 -37.13 10.28 36.55
C PHE A 126 -37.53 8.83 36.86
N PHE A 127 -37.09 7.86 36.06
CA PHE A 127 -37.32 6.44 36.30
C PHE A 127 -36.81 6.00 37.68
N ARG A 128 -35.63 6.48 38.07
CA ARG A 128 -35.06 6.16 39.39
C ARG A 128 -35.76 6.89 40.52
N TYR A 129 -36.21 8.13 40.30
CA TYR A 129 -37.02 8.88 41.26
C TYR A 129 -38.36 8.19 41.58
N GLN A 130 -38.96 7.52 40.59
CA GLN A 130 -40.15 6.69 40.75
C GLN A 130 -39.90 5.35 41.48
N GLY A 131 -38.69 5.09 41.96
CA GLY A 131 -38.35 3.85 42.67
C GLY A 131 -37.83 2.72 41.78
N GLY A 132 -37.48 3.02 40.52
CA GLY A 132 -36.83 2.06 39.62
C GLY A 132 -35.33 1.89 39.91
N ARG A 133 -34.81 0.66 39.85
CA ARG A 133 -33.36 0.38 39.93
C ARG A 133 -32.80 0.09 38.54
N VAL A 134 -31.74 0.81 38.17
CA VAL A 134 -31.11 0.68 36.84
C VAL A 134 -30.38 -0.66 36.69
N PHE A 135 -29.70 -1.11 37.76
CA PHE A 135 -29.04 -2.39 37.84
C PHE A 135 -29.56 -3.13 39.07
N ALA A 136 -30.17 -4.30 38.86
CA ALA A 136 -30.59 -5.20 39.92
C ALA A 136 -30.02 -6.60 39.65
N MET A 137 -29.73 -7.36 40.71
CA MET A 137 -29.20 -8.71 40.59
C MET A 137 -30.25 -9.69 41.11
N ASN A 138 -30.76 -10.53 40.22
CA ASN A 138 -31.68 -11.60 40.53
C ASN A 138 -31.13 -12.91 39.94
N THR A 139 -30.59 -13.77 40.79
CA THR A 139 -29.94 -15.01 40.35
C THR A 139 -30.88 -15.97 39.63
N TYR A 140 -32.19 -15.84 39.83
CA TYR A 140 -33.20 -16.65 39.13
C TYR A 140 -33.41 -16.23 37.66
N ASP A 141 -33.06 -14.99 37.30
CA ASP A 141 -33.16 -14.46 35.94
C ASP A 141 -31.85 -14.63 35.14
N ALA A 142 -30.93 -15.47 35.62
CA ALA A 142 -29.66 -15.73 34.96
C ALA A 142 -29.89 -16.44 33.62
N ALA A 143 -29.66 -15.72 32.52
CA ALA A 143 -29.84 -16.23 31.17
C ALA A 143 -28.53 -16.08 30.35
N PRO A 144 -27.51 -16.90 30.63
CA PRO A 144 -26.18 -16.76 30.00
C PRO A 144 -26.18 -17.03 28.49
N PHE A 145 -27.17 -17.75 27.96
CA PHE A 145 -27.26 -18.11 26.54
C PHE A 145 -28.58 -17.65 25.89
N ASP A 146 -29.25 -16.62 26.43
CA ASP A 146 -30.39 -16.04 25.73
C ASP A 146 -29.97 -15.39 24.40
N GLY A 147 -30.91 -15.21 23.48
CA GLY A 147 -30.62 -14.63 22.16
C GLY A 147 -29.98 -13.23 22.25
N PHE A 148 -30.31 -12.46 23.30
CA PHE A 148 -29.73 -11.14 23.52
C PHE A 148 -28.26 -11.22 23.93
N ASN A 149 -27.90 -12.15 24.82
CA ASN A 149 -26.54 -12.39 25.27
C ASN A 149 -25.68 -12.93 24.13
N ILE A 150 -26.23 -13.81 23.28
CA ILE A 150 -25.56 -14.27 22.06
C ILE A 150 -25.22 -13.07 21.15
N VAL A 151 -26.17 -12.16 20.91
CA VAL A 151 -25.91 -10.95 20.12
C VAL A 151 -24.82 -10.08 20.76
N LEU A 152 -24.85 -9.89 22.09
CA LEU A 152 -23.80 -9.14 22.79
C LEU A 152 -22.43 -9.81 22.69
N PHE A 153 -22.34 -11.14 22.77
CA PHE A 153 -21.10 -11.87 22.56
C PHE A 153 -20.60 -11.72 21.13
N VAL A 154 -21.46 -11.80 20.12
CA VAL A 154 -21.09 -11.57 18.72
C VAL A 154 -20.55 -10.15 18.53
N ILE A 155 -21.20 -9.14 19.12
CA ILE A 155 -20.71 -7.75 19.09
C ILE A 155 -19.36 -7.63 19.79
N ALA A 156 -19.18 -8.29 20.93
CA ALA A 156 -17.91 -8.28 21.66
C ALA A 156 -16.78 -8.90 20.84
N ILE A 157 -17.03 -10.07 20.24
CA ILE A 157 -16.08 -10.77 19.36
C ILE A 157 -15.76 -9.91 18.14
N ALA A 158 -16.77 -9.34 17.47
CA ALA A 158 -16.58 -8.47 16.33
C ALA A 158 -15.75 -7.23 16.71
N GLY A 159 -15.97 -6.64 17.89
CA GLY A 159 -15.15 -5.55 18.42
C GLY A 159 -13.70 -5.96 18.64
N VAL A 160 -13.44 -7.16 19.16
CA VAL A 160 -12.07 -7.68 19.31
C VAL A 160 -11.41 -7.91 17.95
N LEU A 161 -12.09 -8.55 17.01
CA LEU A 161 -11.58 -8.79 15.65
C LEU A 161 -11.28 -7.47 14.92
N TRP A 162 -12.14 -6.47 15.06
CA TRP A 162 -11.89 -5.14 14.52
C TRP A 162 -10.67 -4.47 15.18
N GLY A 163 -10.50 -4.63 16.50
CA GLY A 163 -9.30 -4.18 17.20
C GLY A 163 -8.02 -4.85 16.66
N ILE A 164 -8.06 -6.16 16.44
CA ILE A 164 -6.95 -6.91 15.83
C ILE A 164 -6.67 -6.41 14.42
N TYR A 165 -7.69 -6.22 13.59
CA TYR A 165 -7.54 -5.67 12.25
C TYR A 165 -6.84 -4.31 12.26
N ASN A 166 -7.29 -3.36 13.09
CA ASN A 166 -6.67 -2.04 13.22
C ASN A 166 -5.22 -2.11 13.76
N PHE A 167 -4.92 -3.12 14.59
CA PHE A 167 -3.57 -3.35 15.09
C PHE A 167 -2.62 -3.85 13.99
N LEU A 168 -3.09 -4.78 13.15
CA LEU A 168 -2.34 -5.25 11.99
C LEU A 168 -2.09 -4.13 10.98
N ASP A 169 -3.11 -3.32 10.69
CA ASP A 169 -3.02 -2.15 9.80
C ASP A 169 -1.98 -1.14 10.31
N TRP A 170 -2.01 -0.82 11.61
CA TRP A 170 -1.02 0.05 12.23
C TRP A 170 0.42 -0.52 12.21
N LEU A 171 0.57 -1.85 12.27
CA LEU A 171 1.87 -2.51 12.22
C LEU A 171 2.48 -2.50 10.82
N ALA A 172 1.65 -2.49 9.78
CA ALA A 172 2.09 -2.63 8.40
C ALA A 172 2.59 -1.30 7.80
N ASP A 173 2.00 -0.17 8.18
CA ASP A 173 2.37 1.15 7.65
C ASP A 173 3.78 1.60 8.07
N GLN A 174 4.65 1.83 7.08
CA GLN A 174 6.06 2.19 7.34
C GLN A 174 6.68 3.10 6.28
N LEU A 175 7.60 3.94 6.74
CA LEU A 175 8.44 4.80 5.91
C LEU A 175 9.91 4.39 6.10
N VAL A 176 10.55 4.00 5.01
CA VAL A 176 11.89 3.42 4.99
C VAL A 176 12.84 4.29 4.17
N LEU A 177 14.00 4.61 4.76
CA LEU A 177 15.12 5.28 4.12
C LEU A 177 16.20 4.27 3.80
N THR A 178 16.55 4.16 2.53
CA THR A 178 17.64 3.33 2.03
C THR A 178 18.83 4.18 1.59
N THR A 179 19.90 3.53 1.11
CA THR A 179 21.06 4.23 0.55
C THR A 179 20.79 4.94 -0.77
N LEU A 180 19.68 4.61 -1.46
CA LEU A 180 19.35 5.10 -2.80
C LEU A 180 18.02 5.87 -2.87
N ARG A 181 17.03 5.55 -2.02
CA ARG A 181 15.67 6.08 -2.11
C ARG A 181 14.99 6.15 -0.74
N VAL A 182 13.86 6.82 -0.70
CA VAL A 182 12.88 6.76 0.39
C VAL A 182 11.66 6.03 -0.13
N ILE A 183 11.16 5.09 0.65
CA ILE A 183 10.05 4.19 0.32
C ILE A 183 8.94 4.40 1.34
N ASP A 184 7.75 4.74 0.88
CA ASP A 184 6.52 4.77 1.67
C ASP A 184 5.69 3.52 1.35
N ASP A 185 5.48 2.68 2.35
CA ASP A 185 4.88 1.36 2.23
C ASP A 185 3.53 1.37 2.98
N ASP A 186 2.43 1.44 2.23
CA ASP A 186 1.04 1.45 2.71
C ASP A 186 0.41 0.09 2.41
N GLU A 187 0.30 -0.73 3.45
CA GLU A 187 -0.37 -2.02 3.39
C GLU A 187 -1.63 -1.98 4.24
N VAL A 188 -2.76 -2.21 3.59
CA VAL A 188 -4.05 -2.46 4.25
C VAL A 188 -4.24 -3.98 4.29
N PRO A 189 -4.11 -4.61 5.48
CA PRO A 189 -4.12 -6.05 5.60
C PRO A 189 -5.35 -6.68 4.94
N PHE A 190 -5.13 -7.74 4.17
CA PHE A 190 -6.18 -8.48 3.44
C PHE A 190 -6.95 -7.67 2.38
N VAL A 191 -6.55 -6.43 2.09
CA VAL A 191 -7.22 -5.60 1.10
C VAL A 191 -6.26 -5.24 -0.03
N ARG A 192 -5.21 -4.49 0.28
CA ARG A 192 -4.30 -3.94 -0.73
C ARG A 192 -2.92 -3.65 -0.14
N HIS A 193 -1.91 -3.67 -1.00
CA HIS A 193 -0.57 -3.20 -0.68
C HIS A 193 -0.11 -2.26 -1.79
N TYR A 194 0.37 -1.10 -1.38
CA TYR A 194 0.75 0.02 -2.23
C TYR A 194 2.08 0.57 -1.75
N GLN A 195 3.00 0.81 -2.68
CA GLN A 195 4.32 1.33 -2.35
C GLN A 195 4.70 2.48 -3.27
N ASP A 196 5.02 3.63 -2.67
CA ASP A 196 5.48 4.84 -3.34
C ASP A 196 6.96 5.10 -3.02
N GLN A 197 7.73 5.61 -3.97
CA GLN A 197 9.18 5.69 -3.85
C GLN A 197 9.74 6.98 -4.46
N ILE A 198 10.65 7.63 -3.73
CA ILE A 198 11.38 8.80 -4.24
C ILE A 198 12.88 8.52 -4.13
N THR A 199 13.59 8.58 -5.27
CA THR A 199 15.06 8.45 -5.29
C THR A 199 15.74 9.62 -4.61
N LEU A 200 16.85 9.39 -3.92
CA LEU A 200 17.56 10.42 -3.13
C LEU A 200 18.06 11.59 -3.99
N ASP A 201 18.32 11.37 -5.28
CA ASP A 201 18.69 12.43 -6.21
C ASP A 201 17.53 13.35 -6.59
N ASP A 202 16.31 12.83 -6.55
CA ASP A 202 15.09 13.58 -6.85
C ASP A 202 14.53 14.28 -5.59
N VAL A 203 15.05 14.00 -4.39
CA VAL A 203 14.62 14.69 -3.16
C VAL A 203 15.08 16.16 -3.17
N GLN A 204 14.13 17.10 -3.25
CA GLN A 204 14.40 18.54 -3.13
C GLN A 204 14.47 18.99 -1.68
N ASN A 205 13.43 18.65 -0.93
CA ASN A 205 13.20 19.18 0.41
C ASN A 205 12.51 18.15 1.30
N VAL A 206 12.92 18.12 2.56
CA VAL A 206 12.37 17.24 3.60
C VAL A 206 11.96 18.10 4.77
N LYS A 207 10.68 18.06 5.10
CA LYS A 207 10.10 18.86 6.18
C LYS A 207 9.38 17.95 7.18
N ALA A 208 9.82 17.98 8.43
CA ALA A 208 9.10 17.40 9.55
C ALA A 208 8.37 18.51 10.33
N GLU A 209 7.10 18.28 10.63
CA GLU A 209 6.27 19.22 11.37
C GLU A 209 5.63 18.56 12.60
N THR A 210 5.74 19.25 13.74
CA THR A 210 4.96 18.96 14.95
C THR A 210 4.04 20.14 15.25
N LYS A 211 2.73 19.97 15.03
CA LYS A 211 1.72 21.03 15.12
C LYS A 211 1.30 21.38 16.56
N THR A 212 1.67 20.59 17.56
CA THR A 212 1.16 20.73 18.94
C THR A 212 2.23 20.38 19.97
N TYR A 213 2.15 20.96 21.18
CA TYR A 213 3.05 20.61 22.30
C TYR A 213 3.05 19.11 22.63
N LEU A 214 1.89 18.45 22.56
CA LEU A 214 1.79 17.00 22.74
C LEU A 214 2.57 16.22 21.66
N GLN A 215 2.56 16.70 20.41
CA GLN A 215 3.32 16.10 19.30
C GLN A 215 4.82 16.20 19.56
N GLN A 216 5.29 17.36 20.02
CA GLN A 216 6.68 17.57 20.37
C GLN A 216 7.12 16.70 21.56
N TRP A 217 6.31 16.63 22.61
CA TRP A 217 6.63 15.87 23.83
C TRP A 217 6.62 14.36 23.60
N LEU A 218 5.62 13.85 22.88
CA LEU A 218 5.50 12.44 22.53
C LEU A 218 6.35 12.05 21.31
N LYS A 219 7.05 13.00 20.68
CA LYS A 219 7.93 12.80 19.52
C LYS A 219 7.24 12.14 18.33
N TYR A 220 6.06 12.63 17.95
CA TYR A 220 5.38 12.24 16.71
C TYR A 220 4.94 13.46 15.92
N GLY A 221 4.78 13.32 14.61
CA GLY A 221 4.45 14.43 13.72
C GLY A 221 4.29 13.98 12.28
N THR A 222 4.24 14.92 11.35
CA THR A 222 4.11 14.62 9.91
C THR A 222 5.44 14.87 9.22
N VAL A 223 5.85 13.97 8.32
CA VAL A 223 7.02 14.17 7.46
C VAL A 223 6.53 14.32 6.02
N THR A 224 6.98 15.39 5.37
CA THR A 224 6.69 15.67 3.97
C THR A 224 8.00 15.69 3.18
N ILE A 225 8.08 14.82 2.18
CA ILE A 225 9.23 14.70 1.29
C ILE A 225 8.78 15.17 -0.10
N GLN A 226 9.43 16.21 -0.59
CA GLN A 226 9.11 16.82 -1.88
C GLN A 226 10.09 16.35 -2.94
N SER A 227 9.56 15.78 -4.02
CA SER A 227 10.31 15.39 -5.21
C SER A 227 10.56 16.58 -6.16
N ALA A 228 11.64 16.49 -6.93
CA ALA A 228 12.01 17.45 -7.96
C ALA A 228 11.28 17.23 -9.27
N ASN A 229 10.94 15.98 -9.55
CA ASN A 229 10.14 15.59 -10.69
C ASN A 229 8.65 15.74 -10.32
N ALA A 230 7.76 15.86 -11.31
CA ALA A 230 6.32 16.05 -11.08
C ALA A 230 5.60 14.83 -10.44
N GLY A 231 6.35 13.85 -9.93
CA GLY A 231 5.92 12.58 -9.35
C GLY A 231 5.62 12.65 -7.84
N GLY A 232 4.85 13.66 -7.41
CA GLY A 232 4.22 13.68 -6.09
C GLY A 232 5.14 14.01 -4.91
N SER A 233 4.51 14.25 -3.75
CA SER A 233 5.16 14.40 -2.46
C SER A 233 4.70 13.27 -1.54
N ILE A 234 5.64 12.56 -0.92
CA ILE A 234 5.32 11.59 0.13
C ILE A 234 4.94 12.37 1.39
N ILE A 235 3.73 12.12 1.91
CA ILE A 235 3.22 12.72 3.16
C ILE A 235 2.97 11.58 4.14
N PHE A 236 3.88 11.40 5.09
CA PHE A 236 3.77 10.37 6.10
C PHE A 236 3.29 10.98 7.43
N ASP A 237 2.02 10.75 7.74
CA ASP A 237 1.38 11.28 8.94
C ASP A 237 1.66 10.43 10.18
N PHE A 238 1.74 11.10 11.34
CA PHE A 238 2.02 10.46 12.63
C PHE A 238 3.30 9.62 12.67
N ALA A 239 4.32 10.02 11.92
CA ALA A 239 5.66 9.44 11.95
C ALA A 239 6.22 9.41 13.38
N SER A 240 6.84 8.30 13.76
CA SER A 240 7.59 8.20 15.01
C SER A 240 8.93 8.89 14.88
N ARG A 241 9.22 9.85 15.76
CA ARG A 241 10.45 10.67 15.75
C ARG A 241 10.72 11.35 14.38
N PRO A 242 9.80 12.22 13.90
CA PRO A 242 9.90 12.87 12.60
C PRO A 242 11.22 13.63 12.37
N MET A 243 11.71 14.28 13.43
CA MET A 243 12.92 15.12 13.39
C MET A 243 14.18 14.27 13.24
N GLU A 244 14.24 13.09 13.89
CA GLU A 244 15.36 12.15 13.72
C GLU A 244 15.40 11.62 12.27
N LEU A 245 14.23 11.34 11.68
CA LEU A 245 14.15 10.94 10.28
C LEU A 245 14.59 12.08 9.34
N GLN A 246 14.08 13.30 9.53
CA GLN A 246 14.49 14.45 8.72
C GLN A 246 16.00 14.66 8.78
N ASP A 247 16.59 14.61 9.98
CA ASP A 247 18.02 14.76 10.17
C ASP A 247 18.80 13.61 9.49
N ALA A 248 18.30 12.37 9.57
CA ALA A 248 18.89 11.23 8.90
C ALA A 248 18.87 11.39 7.37
N ILE A 249 17.73 11.80 6.78
CA ILE A 249 17.60 12.04 5.35
C ILE A 249 18.51 13.19 4.92
N ASN A 250 18.49 14.31 5.64
CA ASN A 250 19.32 15.48 5.32
C ASN A 250 20.82 15.19 5.43
N LYS A 251 21.24 14.44 6.45
CA LYS A 251 22.62 13.98 6.60
C LYS A 251 23.00 13.10 5.42
N ARG A 252 22.15 12.12 5.07
CA ARG A 252 22.39 11.24 3.92
C ARG A 252 22.45 12.00 2.61
N LEU A 253 21.56 12.97 2.40
CA LEU A 253 21.54 13.83 1.23
C LEU A 253 22.81 14.69 1.13
N LYS A 254 23.30 15.22 2.27
CA LYS A 254 24.56 15.96 2.33
C LYS A 254 25.76 15.07 2.04
N GLU A 255 25.83 13.89 2.64
CA GLU A 255 26.87 12.90 2.37
C GLU A 255 26.89 12.53 0.89
N TRP A 256 25.73 12.17 0.35
CA TRP A 256 25.55 11.82 -1.05
C TRP A 256 25.96 12.97 -1.99
N ARG A 257 25.60 14.23 -1.68
CA ARG A 257 26.06 15.40 -2.45
C ARG A 257 27.58 15.62 -2.35
N SER A 258 28.18 15.38 -1.18
CA SER A 258 29.61 15.60 -0.92
C SER A 258 30.54 14.51 -1.47
N GLN A 259 30.15 13.24 -1.37
CA GLN A 259 30.87 12.12 -1.96
C GLN A 259 30.85 12.24 -3.48
N ARG A 260 29.70 12.64 -4.03
CA ARG A 260 29.52 12.84 -5.46
C ARG A 260 30.43 13.93 -6.02
N SER A 261 30.56 15.10 -5.38
CA SER A 261 31.48 16.13 -5.88
C SER A 261 32.95 15.69 -5.82
N ALA A 262 33.37 15.00 -4.75
CA ALA A 262 34.75 14.53 -4.59
C ALA A 262 35.11 13.37 -5.53
N GLU A 263 34.22 12.39 -5.69
CA GLU A 263 34.41 11.25 -6.59
C GLU A 263 34.27 11.64 -8.06
N GLN A 264 33.33 12.51 -8.42
CA GLN A 264 33.25 13.06 -9.78
C GLN A 264 34.55 13.77 -10.14
N PHE A 265 35.14 14.53 -9.20
CA PHE A 265 36.42 15.19 -9.40
C PHE A 265 37.59 14.19 -9.50
N ARG A 266 37.63 13.15 -8.66
CA ARG A 266 38.65 12.10 -8.74
C ARG A 266 38.54 11.24 -10.02
N GLN A 267 37.32 10.90 -10.44
CA GLN A 267 37.04 10.20 -11.70
C GLN A 267 37.48 11.06 -12.89
N MET A 268 37.18 12.37 -12.87
CA MET A 268 37.66 13.33 -13.87
C MET A 268 39.19 13.33 -14.00
N ILE A 269 39.92 13.25 -12.89
CA ILE A 269 41.40 13.12 -12.89
C ILE A 269 41.84 11.74 -13.38
N LYS A 270 41.26 10.66 -12.86
CA LYS A 270 41.68 9.27 -13.14
C LYS A 270 41.48 8.91 -14.62
N THR A 271 40.34 9.23 -15.21
CA THR A 271 40.04 8.95 -16.62
C THR A 271 40.97 9.71 -17.56
N ARG A 272 41.39 10.93 -17.19
CA ARG A 272 42.29 11.77 -18.00
C ARG A 272 43.76 11.40 -17.88
N VAL A 273 44.22 11.07 -16.66
CA VAL A 273 45.64 10.71 -16.40
C VAL A 273 45.95 9.28 -16.80
N TYR A 274 44.98 8.35 -16.65
CA TYR A 274 45.21 6.92 -16.86
C TYR A 274 44.45 6.31 -18.04
N GLY A 275 43.70 7.10 -18.82
CA GLY A 275 43.06 6.64 -20.06
C GLY A 275 42.06 5.48 -19.88
N GLY A 276 41.54 5.29 -18.67
CA GLY A 276 40.65 4.17 -18.36
C GLY A 276 39.29 4.33 -19.04
N ALA A 277 39.00 3.49 -20.04
CA ALA A 277 37.65 3.32 -20.55
C ALA A 277 36.75 2.86 -19.39
N ALA A 278 35.66 3.56 -19.14
CA ALA A 278 34.67 3.16 -18.14
C ALA A 278 33.94 1.91 -18.67
N ASP A 279 34.02 0.81 -17.93
CA ASP A 279 33.29 -0.42 -18.25
C ASP A 279 31.79 -0.16 -18.15
N LYS A 280 31.06 -0.35 -19.26
CA LYS A 280 29.59 -0.44 -19.27
C LYS A 280 29.19 -1.75 -18.60
N ALA A 281 29.25 -1.81 -17.28
CA ALA A 281 28.69 -2.92 -16.53
C ALA A 281 27.16 -2.89 -16.71
N LEU A 282 26.61 -3.96 -17.31
CA LEU A 282 25.18 -4.20 -17.29
C LEU A 282 24.71 -4.31 -15.83
N PRO A 283 23.48 -3.85 -15.51
CA PRO A 283 22.92 -4.01 -14.17
C PRO A 283 22.97 -5.49 -13.74
N ALA A 284 23.37 -5.74 -12.49
CA ALA A 284 23.54 -7.08 -11.94
C ALA A 284 22.17 -7.58 -11.46
N THR A 285 21.38 -8.12 -12.40
CA THR A 285 19.99 -8.46 -12.15
C THR A 285 19.84 -9.77 -11.37
N HIS A 286 19.21 -9.69 -10.20
CA HIS A 286 18.69 -10.86 -9.49
C HIS A 286 17.24 -11.09 -9.92
N TYR A 287 17.03 -11.94 -10.92
CA TYR A 287 15.69 -12.25 -11.42
C TYR A 287 15.18 -13.57 -10.84
N ARG A 288 13.97 -13.56 -10.26
CA ARG A 288 13.25 -14.81 -10.00
C ARG A 288 12.27 -15.06 -11.13
N VAL A 289 12.57 -16.07 -11.94
CA VAL A 289 11.67 -16.51 -13.01
C VAL A 289 10.41 -17.11 -12.40
N THR A 290 9.23 -16.61 -12.79
CA THR A 290 7.95 -17.25 -12.51
C THR A 290 7.69 -18.27 -13.61
N ARG A 291 7.64 -19.55 -13.23
CA ARG A 291 7.36 -20.64 -14.17
C ARG A 291 5.86 -20.93 -14.19
N PRO A 292 5.24 -21.10 -15.37
CA PRO A 292 3.87 -21.56 -15.46
C PRO A 292 3.74 -22.97 -14.86
N PRO A 293 2.53 -23.39 -14.44
CA PRO A 293 2.32 -24.77 -14.02
C PRO A 293 2.67 -25.74 -15.15
N PHE A 294 3.14 -26.94 -14.79
CA PHE A 294 3.65 -27.94 -15.74
C PHE A 294 2.74 -28.19 -16.95
N VAL A 295 1.42 -28.16 -16.75
CA VAL A 295 0.40 -28.40 -17.80
C VAL A 295 0.36 -27.28 -18.85
N LEU A 296 0.79 -26.06 -18.51
CA LEU A 296 0.75 -24.89 -19.39
C LEU A 296 2.13 -24.50 -19.95
N ASN A 297 3.19 -25.20 -19.56
CA ASN A 297 4.57 -24.89 -19.98
C ASN A 297 4.83 -25.10 -21.48
N TRP A 298 3.94 -25.81 -22.19
CA TRP A 298 4.00 -25.96 -23.65
C TRP A 298 3.43 -24.75 -24.41
N LEU A 299 2.57 -23.98 -23.75
CA LEU A 299 1.88 -22.83 -24.35
C LEU A 299 2.48 -21.50 -23.89
N LEU A 300 2.98 -21.46 -22.66
CA LEU A 300 3.42 -20.25 -21.99
C LEU A 300 4.93 -20.27 -21.76
N ASP A 301 5.55 -19.17 -22.14
CA ASP A 301 6.95 -18.93 -21.85
C ASP A 301 7.15 -18.57 -20.37
N ASN A 302 8.39 -18.74 -19.91
CA ASN A 302 8.83 -18.26 -18.62
C ASN A 302 8.72 -16.72 -18.55
N ASN A 303 8.35 -16.19 -17.39
CA ASN A 303 8.13 -14.75 -17.22
C ASN A 303 8.89 -14.26 -15.97
N PRO A 304 9.79 -13.26 -16.09
CA PRO A 304 10.18 -12.52 -17.30
C PRO A 304 11.06 -13.32 -18.29
N LEU A 305 11.07 -12.85 -19.53
CA LEU A 305 12.02 -13.26 -20.58
C LEU A 305 13.20 -12.29 -20.59
N TYR A 306 14.42 -12.83 -20.57
CA TYR A 306 15.65 -12.06 -20.64
C TYR A 306 16.33 -12.29 -21.97
N ALA A 307 16.70 -11.21 -22.66
CA ALA A 307 17.53 -11.29 -23.85
C ALA A 307 18.99 -10.90 -23.54
N PRO A 308 19.97 -11.47 -24.26
CA PRO A 308 21.40 -11.24 -24.00
C PRO A 308 21.86 -9.78 -24.13
N ASP A 309 21.06 -8.92 -24.76
CA ASP A 309 21.30 -7.48 -24.92
C ASP A 309 20.94 -6.66 -23.66
N GLY A 310 20.44 -7.32 -22.61
CA GLY A 310 19.98 -6.67 -21.39
C GLY A 310 18.54 -6.17 -21.47
N THR A 311 17.74 -6.61 -22.46
CA THR A 311 16.31 -6.32 -22.49
C THR A 311 15.51 -7.33 -21.66
N VAL A 312 14.58 -6.83 -20.86
CA VAL A 312 13.69 -7.63 -20.00
C VAL A 312 12.26 -7.45 -20.49
N THR A 313 11.61 -8.56 -20.81
CA THR A 313 10.23 -8.56 -21.28
C THR A 313 9.33 -9.27 -20.28
N TRP A 314 8.33 -8.55 -19.78
CA TRP A 314 7.25 -9.11 -18.98
C TRP A 314 5.99 -9.31 -19.81
N ARG A 315 5.21 -10.30 -19.40
CA ARG A 315 3.87 -10.60 -19.91
C ARG A 315 2.87 -10.59 -18.76
N PRO A 316 1.55 -10.51 -19.02
CA PRO A 316 0.57 -10.69 -17.96
C PRO A 316 0.64 -12.11 -17.38
N HIS A 317 0.22 -12.28 -16.12
CA HIS A 317 0.35 -13.55 -15.40
C HIS A 317 -0.49 -14.68 -16.04
N TRP A 318 0.00 -15.92 -15.98
CA TRP A 318 -0.62 -17.10 -16.64
C TRP A 318 -2.06 -17.36 -16.17
N LEU A 319 -2.38 -17.02 -14.92
CA LEU A 319 -3.71 -17.21 -14.36
C LEU A 319 -4.77 -16.48 -15.20
N PHE A 320 -4.42 -15.35 -15.81
CA PHE A 320 -5.37 -14.57 -16.58
C PHE A 320 -5.82 -15.28 -17.85
N ILE A 321 -4.92 -16.05 -18.49
CA ILE A 321 -5.28 -16.94 -19.60
C ILE A 321 -6.30 -17.97 -19.12
N VAL A 322 -6.05 -18.61 -17.98
CA VAL A 322 -6.96 -19.62 -17.43
C VAL A 322 -8.33 -19.00 -17.15
N THR A 323 -8.38 -17.83 -16.48
CA THR A 323 -9.64 -17.15 -16.19
C THR A 323 -10.36 -16.67 -17.45
N ALA A 324 -9.61 -16.30 -18.48
CA ALA A 324 -10.18 -15.86 -19.75
C ALA A 324 -10.76 -17.04 -20.54
N LEU A 325 -10.10 -18.21 -20.50
CA LEU A 325 -10.58 -19.46 -21.10
C LEU A 325 -11.82 -20.04 -20.41
N VAL A 326 -12.11 -19.67 -19.17
CA VAL A 326 -13.36 -20.10 -18.50
C VAL A 326 -14.60 -19.67 -19.29
N ARG A 327 -14.56 -18.52 -19.99
CA ARG A 327 -15.71 -18.04 -20.78
C ARG A 327 -16.00 -18.92 -22.00
N PRO A 328 -15.07 -19.14 -22.94
CA PRO A 328 -15.33 -20.02 -24.09
C PRO A 328 -15.57 -21.47 -23.65
N VAL A 329 -14.82 -21.98 -22.67
CA VAL A 329 -14.99 -23.36 -22.19
C VAL A 329 -16.33 -23.53 -21.47
N GLY A 330 -16.71 -22.59 -20.60
CA GLY A 330 -17.99 -22.61 -19.89
C GLY A 330 -19.18 -22.49 -20.85
N ALA A 331 -19.09 -21.61 -21.84
CA ALA A 331 -20.11 -21.49 -22.87
C ALA A 331 -20.22 -22.74 -23.76
N LEU A 332 -19.10 -23.38 -24.10
CA LEU A 332 -19.09 -24.67 -24.78
C LEU A 332 -19.78 -25.75 -23.92
N LEU A 333 -19.43 -25.86 -22.64
CA LEU A 333 -20.05 -26.84 -21.73
C LEU A 333 -21.56 -26.62 -21.57
N LEU A 334 -22.00 -25.36 -21.46
CA LEU A 334 -23.43 -25.02 -21.41
C LEU A 334 -24.14 -25.37 -22.72
N LEU A 335 -23.51 -25.11 -23.87
CA LEU A 335 -24.06 -25.48 -25.17
C LEU A 335 -24.13 -27.00 -25.31
N LEU A 336 -23.08 -27.73 -24.95
CA LEU A 336 -23.07 -29.19 -24.95
C LEU A 336 -24.18 -29.75 -24.05
N PHE A 337 -24.35 -29.21 -22.84
CA PHE A 337 -25.43 -29.58 -21.95
C PHE A 337 -26.82 -29.30 -22.55
N ALA A 338 -27.03 -28.12 -23.15
CA ALA A 338 -28.28 -27.77 -23.81
C ALA A 338 -28.59 -28.71 -24.99
N THR A 339 -27.58 -29.05 -25.80
CA THR A 339 -27.74 -30.02 -26.90
C THR A 339 -28.06 -31.43 -26.41
N LEU A 340 -27.47 -31.85 -25.29
CA LEU A 340 -27.77 -33.14 -24.66
C LEU A 340 -29.22 -33.20 -24.18
N VAL A 341 -29.71 -32.15 -23.52
CA VAL A 341 -31.11 -32.04 -23.07
C VAL A 341 -32.06 -32.02 -24.27
N GLY A 342 -31.76 -31.22 -25.30
CA GLY A 342 -32.59 -31.14 -26.52
C GLY A 342 -32.63 -32.45 -27.30
N ALA A 343 -31.53 -33.21 -27.33
CA ALA A 343 -31.49 -34.54 -27.92
C ALA A 343 -32.37 -35.54 -27.16
N GLN A 344 -32.31 -35.54 -25.81
CA GLN A 344 -33.16 -36.40 -24.97
C GLN A 344 -34.65 -36.04 -25.09
N ALA A 345 -34.97 -34.76 -25.28
CA ALA A 345 -36.34 -34.29 -25.49
C ALA A 345 -36.88 -34.54 -26.92
N GLY A 346 -36.04 -35.06 -27.84
CA GLY A 346 -36.43 -35.36 -29.22
C GLY A 346 -36.60 -34.12 -30.11
N TRP A 347 -36.09 -32.96 -29.71
CA TRP A 347 -36.24 -31.70 -30.44
C TRP A 347 -35.29 -31.55 -31.63
N LEU A 348 -34.24 -32.36 -31.69
CA LEU A 348 -33.16 -32.24 -32.66
C LEU A 348 -33.00 -33.53 -33.46
N ASN A 349 -33.00 -33.42 -34.79
CA ASN A 349 -32.63 -34.51 -35.69
C ASN A 349 -31.09 -34.71 -35.67
N SER A 350 -30.62 -35.95 -35.80
CA SER A 350 -29.22 -36.36 -35.66
C SER A 350 -28.26 -35.60 -36.59
N GLY A 351 -28.68 -35.31 -37.83
CA GLY A 351 -27.86 -34.55 -38.79
C GLY A 351 -27.66 -33.08 -38.38
N TRP A 352 -28.71 -32.42 -37.90
CA TRP A 352 -28.64 -31.03 -37.43
C TRP A 352 -27.83 -30.91 -36.13
N LEU A 353 -27.94 -31.91 -35.25
CA LEU A 353 -27.14 -31.97 -34.03
C LEU A 353 -25.65 -32.08 -34.31
N ALA A 354 -25.24 -32.93 -35.26
CA ALA A 354 -23.83 -33.05 -35.66
C ALA A 354 -23.27 -31.75 -36.24
N LEU A 355 -24.03 -31.06 -37.11
CA LEU A 355 -23.63 -29.77 -37.68
C LEU A 355 -23.53 -28.66 -36.62
N LEU A 356 -24.49 -28.59 -35.68
CA LEU A 356 -24.47 -27.63 -34.59
C LEU A 356 -23.28 -27.86 -33.65
N LEU A 357 -22.99 -29.11 -33.29
CA LEU A 357 -21.84 -29.45 -32.45
C LEU A 357 -20.52 -29.13 -33.15
N PHE A 358 -20.40 -29.46 -34.44
CA PHE A 358 -19.20 -29.14 -35.21
C PHE A 358 -18.98 -27.62 -35.30
N GLY A 359 -20.02 -26.86 -35.67
CA GLY A 359 -19.95 -25.40 -35.74
C GLY A 359 -19.64 -24.77 -34.39
N ALA A 360 -20.22 -25.29 -33.31
CA ALA A 360 -19.92 -24.84 -31.95
C ALA A 360 -18.45 -25.12 -31.59
N ILE A 361 -17.96 -26.34 -31.77
CA ILE A 361 -16.57 -26.69 -31.46
C ILE A 361 -15.61 -25.78 -32.23
N VAL A 362 -15.80 -25.60 -33.53
CA VAL A 362 -14.95 -24.72 -34.34
C VAL A 362 -15.02 -23.27 -33.84
N GLY A 363 -16.22 -22.76 -33.56
CA GLY A 363 -16.40 -21.40 -33.05
C GLY A 363 -15.76 -21.18 -31.68
N PHE A 364 -15.90 -22.13 -30.75
CA PHE A 364 -15.31 -22.05 -29.42
C PHE A 364 -13.80 -22.23 -29.43
N VAL A 365 -13.26 -23.09 -30.31
CA VAL A 365 -11.81 -23.22 -30.51
C VAL A 365 -11.24 -21.93 -31.10
N ALA A 366 -11.91 -21.33 -32.10
CA ALA A 366 -11.50 -20.04 -32.65
C ALA A 366 -11.54 -18.93 -31.60
N TRP A 367 -12.57 -18.90 -30.74
CA TRP A 367 -12.66 -17.94 -29.65
C TRP A 367 -11.59 -18.17 -28.57
N ALA A 368 -11.34 -19.41 -28.18
CA ALA A 368 -10.27 -19.73 -27.24
C ALA A 368 -8.89 -19.36 -27.82
N ALA A 369 -8.65 -19.63 -29.10
CA ALA A 369 -7.42 -19.24 -29.80
C ALA A 369 -7.26 -17.71 -29.85
N TRP A 370 -8.35 -16.97 -30.09
CA TRP A 370 -8.38 -15.52 -30.03
C TRP A 370 -7.92 -14.99 -28.67
N GLU A 371 -8.46 -15.53 -27.58
CA GLU A 371 -8.13 -15.08 -26.22
C GLU A 371 -6.68 -15.40 -25.83
N ILE A 372 -6.17 -16.56 -26.24
CA ILE A 372 -4.77 -16.94 -26.05
C ILE A 372 -3.86 -15.97 -26.81
N GLU A 373 -4.19 -15.67 -28.06
CA GLU A 373 -3.39 -14.79 -28.90
C GLU A 373 -3.43 -13.35 -28.39
N ASP A 374 -4.57 -12.85 -27.90
CA ASP A 374 -4.68 -11.51 -27.28
C ASP A 374 -3.72 -11.42 -26.08
N HIS A 375 -3.75 -12.40 -25.18
CA HIS A 375 -2.87 -12.42 -24.01
C HIS A 375 -1.37 -12.54 -24.37
N LYS A 376 -1.03 -13.32 -25.40
CA LYS A 376 0.37 -13.47 -25.85
C LYS A 376 0.94 -12.21 -26.49
N ASN A 377 0.09 -11.30 -26.96
CA ASN A 377 0.48 -10.11 -27.66
C ASN A 377 0.74 -8.90 -26.75
N ASP A 378 0.25 -8.94 -25.51
CA ASP A 378 0.54 -7.90 -24.50
C ASP A 378 1.98 -8.06 -23.97
N LEU A 379 2.84 -7.09 -24.29
CA LEU A 379 4.27 -7.13 -23.95
C LEU A 379 4.74 -5.83 -23.28
N TYR A 380 5.36 -5.97 -22.12
CA TYR A 380 6.02 -4.89 -21.40
C TYR A 380 7.54 -5.07 -21.50
N ILE A 381 8.22 -4.19 -22.23
CA ILE A 381 9.65 -4.34 -22.52
C ILE A 381 10.43 -3.20 -21.86
N LEU A 382 11.37 -3.57 -21.01
CA LEU A 382 12.37 -2.66 -20.44
C LEU A 382 13.71 -2.85 -21.15
N THR A 383 14.18 -1.76 -21.73
CA THR A 383 15.50 -1.68 -22.36
C THR A 383 16.41 -0.78 -21.54
N LEU A 384 17.71 -0.77 -21.84
CA LEU A 384 18.68 0.08 -21.12
C LEU A 384 18.39 1.58 -21.23
N THR A 385 17.60 2.02 -22.22
CA THR A 385 17.33 3.45 -22.45
C THR A 385 15.86 3.81 -22.46
N ASN A 386 14.96 2.86 -22.70
CA ASN A 386 13.53 3.11 -22.89
C ASN A 386 12.67 2.03 -22.21
N VAL A 387 11.48 2.42 -21.80
CA VAL A 387 10.36 1.53 -21.50
C VAL A 387 9.41 1.53 -22.69
N ILE A 388 8.98 0.34 -23.10
CA ILE A 388 8.08 0.13 -24.22
C ILE A 388 6.90 -0.70 -23.75
N ASP A 389 5.71 -0.25 -24.12
CA ASP A 389 4.44 -0.93 -23.89
C ASP A 389 3.80 -1.23 -25.24
N ILE A 390 3.51 -2.51 -25.49
CA ILE A 390 2.97 -3.00 -26.75
C ILE A 390 1.64 -3.69 -26.45
N ASP A 391 0.55 -3.05 -26.86
CA ASP A 391 -0.80 -3.61 -26.83
C ASP A 391 -1.19 -3.98 -28.26
N LYS A 392 -1.41 -5.27 -28.53
CA LYS A 392 -1.76 -5.74 -29.87
C LYS A 392 -2.93 -6.71 -29.86
N ARG A 393 -3.97 -6.37 -30.62
CA ARG A 393 -5.14 -7.25 -30.82
C ARG A 393 -4.84 -8.33 -31.86
N PRO A 394 -5.41 -9.55 -31.74
CA PRO A 394 -5.31 -10.58 -32.77
C PRO A 394 -5.80 -10.06 -34.13
N PHE A 395 -4.95 -10.10 -35.15
CA PHE A 395 -5.21 -9.58 -36.50
C PHE A 395 -5.61 -8.09 -36.58
N GLY A 396 -5.39 -7.31 -35.51
CA GLY A 396 -5.78 -5.91 -35.40
C GLY A 396 -4.60 -4.93 -35.43
N PRO A 397 -4.86 -3.65 -35.14
CA PRO A 397 -3.82 -2.63 -34.99
C PRO A 397 -2.95 -2.89 -33.75
N GLU A 398 -1.71 -2.44 -33.82
CA GLU A 398 -0.72 -2.44 -32.73
C GLU A 398 -0.62 -1.02 -32.17
N ASP A 399 -0.91 -0.83 -30.88
CA ASP A 399 -0.61 0.41 -30.16
C ASP A 399 0.72 0.21 -29.44
N ARG A 400 1.74 0.97 -29.86
CA ARG A 400 3.08 0.89 -29.30
C ARG A 400 3.46 2.23 -28.69
N ARG A 401 3.63 2.24 -27.37
CA ARG A 401 4.04 3.41 -26.60
C ARG A 401 5.47 3.24 -26.14
N THR A 402 6.28 4.29 -26.29
CA THR A 402 7.68 4.27 -25.86
C THR A 402 7.97 5.54 -25.08
N ALA A 403 8.59 5.37 -23.91
CA ALA A 403 9.12 6.47 -23.11
C ALA A 403 10.59 6.22 -22.79
N GLY A 404 11.39 7.29 -22.84
CA GLY A 404 12.77 7.24 -22.38
C GLY A 404 12.83 6.97 -20.88
N LEU A 405 13.81 6.19 -20.43
CA LEU A 405 13.95 5.84 -19.02
C LEU A 405 14.20 7.08 -18.15
N GLY A 406 14.90 8.09 -18.69
CA GLY A 406 15.08 9.39 -18.02
C GLY A 406 13.79 10.24 -17.91
N ALA A 407 12.72 9.89 -18.63
CA ALA A 407 11.42 10.56 -18.49
C ALA A 407 10.55 9.94 -17.39
N ILE A 408 10.92 8.76 -16.86
CA ILE A 408 10.20 8.13 -15.76
C ILE A 408 10.48 8.91 -14.48
N GLN A 409 9.41 9.36 -13.84
CA GLN A 409 9.48 10.17 -12.63
C GLN A 409 9.24 9.34 -11.37
N ASN A 410 8.23 8.47 -11.42
CA ASN A 410 7.83 7.64 -10.30
C ASN A 410 7.48 6.23 -10.77
N VAL A 411 7.81 5.25 -9.93
CA VAL A 411 7.56 3.83 -10.13
C VAL A 411 6.85 3.31 -8.89
N THR A 412 5.61 2.89 -9.06
CA THR A 412 4.72 2.47 -7.97
C THR A 412 4.14 1.10 -8.33
N PHE A 413 3.94 0.22 -7.34
CA PHE A 413 3.13 -0.98 -7.56
C PHE A 413 1.86 -0.96 -6.73
N ARG A 414 0.87 -1.74 -7.17
CA ARG A 414 -0.33 -2.03 -6.42
C ARG A 414 -0.68 -3.51 -6.50
N THR A 415 -0.88 -4.10 -5.35
CA THR A 415 -1.37 -5.47 -5.21
C THR A 415 -2.63 -5.47 -4.34
N THR A 416 -3.52 -6.42 -4.62
CA THR A 416 -4.67 -6.76 -3.76
C THR A 416 -4.29 -8.00 -2.97
N PHE A 417 -4.94 -8.29 -1.84
CA PHE A 417 -4.67 -9.53 -1.09
C PHE A 417 -4.65 -10.80 -1.95
N LEU A 418 -5.65 -10.96 -2.84
CA LEU A 418 -5.70 -12.11 -3.74
C LEU A 418 -4.53 -12.11 -4.75
N SER A 419 -4.07 -10.93 -5.16
CA SER A 419 -2.96 -10.81 -6.10
C SER A 419 -1.62 -11.08 -5.41
N GLN A 420 -1.44 -10.67 -4.16
CA GLN A 420 -0.29 -11.01 -3.33
C GLN A 420 -0.22 -12.52 -3.09
N LEU A 421 -1.34 -13.16 -2.74
CA LEU A 421 -1.42 -14.61 -2.53
C LEU A 421 -1.10 -15.41 -3.81
N LEU A 422 -1.54 -14.92 -4.97
CA LEU A 422 -1.34 -15.58 -6.27
C LEU A 422 -0.06 -15.11 -6.99
N GLY A 423 0.67 -14.13 -6.43
CA GLY A 423 1.94 -13.64 -6.94
C GLY A 423 1.85 -12.76 -8.20
N TYR A 424 0.81 -11.95 -8.35
CA TYR A 424 0.69 -10.95 -9.42
C TYR A 424 0.31 -9.56 -8.89
N GLY A 425 0.51 -8.52 -9.71
CA GLY A 425 0.13 -7.14 -9.37
C GLY A 425 0.18 -6.20 -10.55
N ASP A 426 -0.18 -4.94 -10.33
CA ASP A 426 -0.08 -3.89 -11.34
C ASP A 426 1.10 -2.97 -11.01
N VAL A 427 1.88 -2.58 -12.02
CA VAL A 427 2.96 -1.60 -11.88
C VAL A 427 2.62 -0.36 -12.68
N TYR A 428 2.80 0.80 -12.05
CA TYR A 428 2.52 2.10 -12.62
C TYR A 428 3.83 2.87 -12.77
N LEU A 429 4.07 3.33 -13.99
CA LEU A 429 5.22 4.13 -14.37
C LEU A 429 4.69 5.50 -14.80
N GLU A 430 4.97 6.51 -14.00
CA GLU A 430 4.53 7.88 -14.28
C GLU A 430 5.65 8.61 -15.03
N THR A 431 5.34 9.10 -16.23
CA THR A 431 6.31 9.79 -17.09
C THR A 431 6.08 11.29 -17.14
N ALA A 432 7.17 12.03 -17.32
CA ALA A 432 7.15 13.45 -17.60
C ALA A 432 6.64 13.73 -19.02
N GLY A 433 5.72 14.67 -19.18
CA GLY A 433 5.32 15.19 -20.50
C GLY A 433 4.20 14.39 -21.18
N SER A 434 4.24 14.32 -22.52
CA SER A 434 3.15 13.78 -23.35
C SER A 434 3.09 12.24 -23.43
N GLY A 435 4.06 11.54 -22.83
CA GLY A 435 4.14 10.07 -22.85
C GLY A 435 3.05 9.36 -22.04
N GLY A 436 2.37 10.08 -21.14
CA GLY A 436 1.28 9.54 -20.33
C GLY A 436 1.72 8.57 -19.24
N LYS A 437 0.74 7.91 -18.61
CA LYS A 437 0.97 6.90 -17.58
C LYS A 437 1.10 5.53 -18.21
N PHE A 438 2.26 4.88 -18.04
CA PHE A 438 2.48 3.51 -18.46
C PHE A 438 2.02 2.59 -17.33
N THR A 439 1.26 1.56 -17.68
CA THR A 439 0.73 0.62 -16.68
C THR A 439 0.98 -0.80 -17.12
N PHE A 440 1.79 -1.51 -16.36
CA PHE A 440 1.99 -2.94 -16.58
C PHE A 440 0.94 -3.69 -15.77
N HIS A 441 -0.07 -4.19 -16.49
CA HIS A 441 -1.19 -4.85 -15.86
C HIS A 441 -0.84 -6.31 -15.54
N ARG A 442 -1.14 -6.71 -14.31
CA ARG A 442 -1.17 -8.11 -13.88
C ARG A 442 0.16 -8.84 -14.10
N VAL A 443 1.26 -8.13 -13.92
CA VAL A 443 2.60 -8.70 -14.02
C VAL A 443 2.85 -9.68 -12.87
N PRO A 444 3.58 -10.79 -13.12
CA PRO A 444 4.03 -11.65 -12.03
C PRO A 444 4.99 -10.87 -11.14
N ARG A 445 4.85 -11.04 -9.82
CA ARG A 445 5.72 -10.45 -8.80
C ARG A 445 5.99 -8.96 -9.05
N ALA A 446 4.94 -8.15 -8.98
CA ALA A 446 5.03 -6.71 -9.19
C ALA A 446 6.13 -5.99 -8.38
N PRO A 447 6.44 -6.37 -7.12
CA PRO A 447 7.58 -5.81 -6.38
C PRO A 447 8.92 -6.00 -7.11
N GLU A 448 9.19 -7.18 -7.65
CA GLU A 448 10.40 -7.51 -8.43
C GLU A 448 10.52 -6.69 -9.71
N VAL A 449 9.39 -6.45 -10.37
CA VAL A 449 9.35 -5.59 -11.56
C VAL A 449 9.76 -4.17 -11.20
N VAL A 450 9.24 -3.63 -10.10
CA VAL A 450 9.62 -2.29 -9.60
C VAL A 450 11.09 -2.23 -9.21
N ALA A 451 11.61 -3.24 -8.51
CA ALA A 451 13.03 -3.32 -8.17
C ALA A 451 13.91 -3.32 -9.43
N THR A 452 13.54 -4.10 -10.44
CA THR A 452 14.26 -4.19 -11.73
C THR A 452 14.23 -2.86 -12.48
N VAL A 453 13.07 -2.21 -12.60
CA VAL A 453 12.96 -0.90 -13.26
C VAL A 453 13.83 0.14 -12.56
N ASN A 454 13.84 0.14 -11.23
CA ASN A 454 14.68 1.05 -10.46
C ASN A 454 16.19 0.80 -10.65
N GLU A 455 16.60 -0.46 -10.76
CA GLU A 455 18.00 -0.81 -11.07
C GLU A 455 18.41 -0.27 -12.45
N TYR A 456 17.54 -0.43 -13.46
CA TYR A 456 17.77 0.12 -14.79
C TYR A 456 17.82 1.65 -14.77
N LEU A 457 16.92 2.30 -14.02
CA LEU A 457 16.91 3.75 -13.88
C LEU A 457 18.20 4.26 -13.23
N ALA A 458 18.67 3.58 -12.18
CA ALA A 458 19.93 3.91 -11.51
C ALA A 458 21.13 3.74 -12.46
N ALA A 459 21.16 2.66 -13.24
CA ALA A 459 22.21 2.40 -14.24
C ALA A 459 22.19 3.45 -15.38
N PHE A 460 21.01 3.82 -15.88
CA PHE A 460 20.85 4.85 -16.91
C PHE A 460 21.31 6.22 -16.40
N LYS A 461 20.85 6.63 -15.21
CA LYS A 461 21.28 7.89 -14.56
C LYS A 461 22.79 7.91 -14.34
N LYS A 462 23.44 6.76 -14.05
CA LYS A 462 24.90 6.66 -13.94
C LYS A 462 25.58 6.91 -15.29
N GLY A 463 25.11 6.25 -16.35
CA GLY A 463 25.66 6.42 -17.71
C GLY A 463 25.48 7.83 -18.27
N GLU A 464 24.34 8.49 -18.03
CA GLU A 464 24.10 9.87 -18.45
C GLU A 464 25.07 10.85 -17.77
N LYS A 465 25.33 10.66 -16.48
CA LYS A 465 26.31 11.46 -15.73
C LYS A 465 27.71 11.31 -16.31
N GLU A 466 28.13 10.10 -16.65
CA GLU A 466 29.42 9.85 -17.28
C GLU A 466 29.53 10.56 -18.64
N ARG A 467 28.47 10.58 -19.45
CA ARG A 467 28.41 11.35 -20.70
C ARG A 467 28.54 12.85 -20.46
N ASN A 468 27.73 13.42 -19.56
CA ASN A 468 27.77 14.85 -19.24
C ASN A 468 29.15 15.28 -18.69
N LEU A 469 29.80 14.43 -17.89
CA LEU A 469 31.16 14.65 -17.43
C LEU A 469 32.16 14.66 -18.59
N ASN A 470 32.08 13.69 -19.50
CA ASN A 470 32.93 13.64 -20.69
C ASN A 470 32.75 14.89 -21.57
N ASP A 471 31.51 15.33 -21.78
CA ASP A 471 31.18 16.51 -22.58
C ASP A 471 31.76 17.78 -21.93
N THR A 472 31.57 17.96 -20.63
CA THR A 472 32.15 19.10 -19.88
C THR A 472 33.67 19.13 -19.98
N ILE A 473 34.33 17.98 -19.85
CA ILE A 473 35.79 17.85 -19.98
C ILE A 473 36.24 18.21 -21.40
N SER A 474 35.49 17.79 -22.42
CA SER A 474 35.78 18.12 -23.81
C SER A 474 35.71 19.63 -24.06
N LEU A 475 34.69 20.31 -23.50
CA LEU A 475 34.53 21.77 -23.59
C LEU A 475 35.68 22.52 -22.93
N ILE A 476 36.10 22.10 -21.73
CA ILE A 476 37.24 22.70 -21.02
C ILE A 476 38.53 22.51 -21.84
N LYS A 477 38.74 21.34 -22.45
CA LYS A 477 39.91 21.09 -23.31
C LYS A 477 39.92 22.05 -24.51
N THR A 478 38.79 22.17 -25.21
CA THR A 478 38.65 23.06 -26.36
C THR A 478 38.89 24.52 -25.94
N TYR A 479 38.36 24.94 -24.79
CA TYR A 479 38.59 26.28 -24.26
C TYR A 479 40.07 26.55 -23.94
N HIS A 480 40.75 25.61 -23.28
CA HIS A 480 42.18 25.72 -22.98
C HIS A 480 43.02 25.81 -24.27
N GLN A 481 42.72 24.98 -25.27
CA GLN A 481 43.43 25.00 -26.56
C GLN A 481 43.23 26.32 -27.32
N LEU A 482 42.09 26.98 -27.15
CA LEU A 482 41.83 28.30 -27.74
C LEU A 482 42.48 29.45 -26.94
N MET A 483 42.80 29.23 -25.67
CA MET A 483 43.44 30.23 -24.79
C MET A 483 44.96 30.18 -24.80
N GLU A 484 45.58 29.07 -25.17
CA GLU A 484 47.01 29.05 -25.51
C GLU A 484 47.21 29.88 -26.79
N PRO A 485 47.78 31.10 -26.72
CA PRO A 485 48.09 31.84 -27.93
C PRO A 485 49.14 31.06 -28.70
N ASP A 486 49.04 31.08 -30.04
CA ASP A 486 50.06 30.60 -30.97
C ASP A 486 51.46 31.10 -30.53
N SER A 487 52.16 30.31 -29.72
CA SER A 487 53.53 30.59 -29.30
C SER A 487 54.52 30.07 -30.35
N GLY A 488 54.15 30.18 -31.62
CA GLY A 488 54.79 29.46 -32.72
C GLY A 488 54.68 30.19 -34.04
N ASN A 489 55.14 31.44 -34.10
CA ASN A 489 55.89 31.96 -35.26
C ASN A 489 56.40 33.38 -34.98
N THR A 490 57.63 33.48 -34.47
CA THR A 490 58.56 34.58 -34.75
C THR A 490 59.93 33.98 -35.01
#